data_AF-A0A5M4AVB0-F1
#
_entry.id   AF-A0A5M4AVB0-F1
#
_cell.length_a   1.000
_cell.length_b   1.000
_cell.length_c   1.000
_cell.angle_alpha   90.00
_cell.angle_beta   90.00
_cell.angle_gamma   90.00
#
_symmetry.space_group_name_H-M   'P 1'
#
loop_
_entity.id
_entity.type
_entity.pdbx_description
1 polymer ?
#
loop_
_entity_poly.entity_id
_entity_poly.type
_entity_poly.pdbx_seq_one_letter_code
_entity_poly.pdbx_strand_id
1 'polypeptide(L)'
;MALNDAMKTKKELKEEYKQMKFPMGVFQVRNLTNDKVLIDNSTDMLSKWNRHKMELNFGGHRNMELQKDWTEKGEDNFVFEVLSELKSKDDEQDVNYAKELRVLQKMVIEEMNIPPERMY
;
A
#
# COMPACT_ATOMS: atom_id res chain seq x y z
N MET A 1 -0.96 -8.96 -41.92
CA MET A 1 -1.64 -7.84 -41.25
C MET A 1 -0.87 -7.59 -39.97
N ALA A 2 0.05 -6.63 -39.98
CA ALA A 2 0.94 -6.38 -38.85
C ALA A 2 0.13 -5.78 -37.68
N LEU A 3 0.16 -6.43 -36.52
CA LEU A 3 -0.25 -5.79 -35.26
C LEU A 3 0.78 -4.71 -34.95
N ASN A 4 0.39 -3.46 -35.17
CA ASN A 4 1.12 -2.29 -34.72
C ASN A 4 0.78 -2.09 -33.24
N ASP A 5 1.54 -2.73 -32.34
CA ASP A 5 1.55 -2.32 -30.93
C ASP A 5 2.23 -0.95 -30.85
N ALA A 6 1.42 0.11 -30.96
CA ALA A 6 1.90 1.46 -30.75
C ALA A 6 2.39 1.59 -29.30
N MET A 7 3.71 1.61 -29.11
CA MET A 7 4.33 1.92 -27.83
C MET A 7 3.86 3.31 -27.38
N LYS A 8 2.97 3.35 -26.38
CA LYS A 8 2.51 4.59 -25.75
C LYS A 8 3.71 5.37 -25.23
N THR A 9 3.70 6.67 -25.46
CA THR A 9 4.76 7.56 -24.97
C THR A 9 4.74 7.63 -23.44
N LYS A 10 5.89 7.95 -22.83
CA LYS A 10 6.00 8.19 -21.37
C LYS A 10 5.02 9.26 -20.87
N LYS A 11 4.60 10.19 -21.74
CA LYS A 11 3.61 11.22 -21.43
C LYS A 11 2.20 10.63 -21.36
N GLU A 12 1.80 9.86 -22.37
CA GLU A 12 0.49 9.18 -22.41
C GLU A 12 0.35 8.18 -21.26
N LEU A 13 1.41 7.41 -20.94
CA LEU A 13 1.42 6.50 -19.78
C LEU A 13 1.26 7.25 -18.46
N LYS A 14 1.86 8.44 -18.31
CA LYS A 14 1.69 9.29 -17.12
C LYS A 14 0.29 9.88 -17.03
N GLU A 15 -0.29 10.29 -18.15
CA GLU A 15 -1.65 10.84 -18.19
C GLU A 15 -2.68 9.76 -17.89
N GLU A 16 -2.54 8.57 -18.48
CA GLU A 16 -3.37 7.40 -18.20
C GLU A 16 -3.25 6.95 -16.74
N TYR A 17 -2.03 6.93 -16.19
CA TYR A 17 -1.79 6.67 -14.77
C TYR A 17 -2.44 7.70 -13.85
N LYS A 18 -2.46 8.99 -14.24
CA LYS A 18 -3.17 10.03 -13.48
C LYS A 18 -4.70 9.87 -13.53
N GLN A 19 -5.23 9.27 -14.59
CA GLN A 19 -6.66 8.99 -14.76
C GLN A 19 -7.10 7.67 -14.11
N MET A 20 -6.15 6.76 -13.84
CA MET A 20 -6.42 5.55 -13.07
C MET A 20 -6.75 5.92 -11.61
N LYS A 21 -7.98 5.62 -11.19
CA LYS A 21 -8.37 5.70 -9.78
C LYS A 21 -7.77 4.50 -9.04
N PHE A 22 -6.55 4.64 -8.55
CA PHE A 22 -5.98 3.66 -7.62
C PHE A 22 -6.72 3.73 -6.29
N PRO A 23 -6.90 2.60 -5.59
CA PRO A 23 -7.53 2.63 -4.28
C PRO A 23 -6.61 3.40 -3.33
N MET A 24 -7.11 4.53 -2.86
CA MET A 24 -6.54 5.37 -1.81
C MET A 24 -7.12 4.91 -0.48
N GLY A 25 -6.32 4.86 0.58
CA GLY A 25 -6.82 4.39 1.87
C GLY A 25 -5.76 3.85 2.79
N VAL A 26 -6.21 2.96 3.67
CA VAL A 26 -5.42 2.23 4.66
C VAL A 26 -5.42 0.76 4.29
N PHE A 27 -4.24 0.15 4.35
CA PHE A 27 -4.03 -1.26 4.08
C PHE A 27 -3.15 -1.89 5.14
N GLN A 28 -3.10 -3.22 5.14
CA GLN A 28 -2.12 -3.97 5.89
C GLN A 28 -1.30 -4.92 5.02
N VAL A 29 -0.10 -5.23 5.51
CA VAL A 29 0.68 -6.39 5.10
C VAL A 29 0.70 -7.35 6.28
N ARG A 30 0.03 -8.50 6.16
CA ARG A 30 -0.10 -9.48 7.22
C ARG A 30 0.78 -10.69 6.98
N ASN A 31 1.55 -11.06 7.98
CA ASN A 31 2.30 -12.31 8.00
C ASN A 31 1.39 -13.46 8.43
N LEU A 32 1.18 -14.41 7.54
CA LEU A 32 0.26 -15.54 7.73
C LEU A 32 0.75 -16.58 8.76
N THR A 33 2.03 -16.53 9.16
CA THR A 33 2.62 -17.50 10.09
C THR A 33 2.49 -17.11 11.56
N ASN A 34 2.42 -15.81 11.85
CA ASN A 34 2.36 -15.28 13.22
C ASN A 34 1.33 -14.15 13.40
N ASP A 35 0.56 -13.85 12.36
CA ASP A 35 -0.46 -12.79 12.31
C ASP A 35 0.04 -11.39 12.66
N LYS A 36 1.35 -11.14 12.56
CA LYS A 36 1.87 -9.78 12.67
C LYS A 36 1.46 -8.96 11.46
N VAL A 37 1.17 -7.68 11.66
CA VAL A 37 0.73 -6.78 10.62
C VAL A 37 1.53 -5.48 10.59
N LEU A 38 1.79 -5.00 9.38
CA LEU A 38 2.20 -3.63 9.12
C LEU A 38 0.96 -2.91 8.60
N ILE A 39 0.50 -1.85 9.28
CA ILE A 39 -0.57 -0.98 8.79
C ILE A 39 0.05 0.31 8.25
N ASP A 40 -0.21 0.64 6.98
CA ASP A 40 0.23 1.90 6.36
C ASP A 40 -0.93 2.49 5.53
N ASN A 41 -0.76 3.74 5.08
CA ASN A 41 -1.74 4.46 4.27
C ASN A 41 -1.09 5.05 3.01
N SER A 42 -1.91 5.31 1.98
CA SER A 42 -1.45 5.97 0.75
C SER A 42 -2.61 6.50 -0.08
N THR A 43 -2.33 7.53 -0.88
CA THR A 43 -3.19 7.97 -2.00
C THR A 43 -3.14 7.01 -3.18
N ASP A 44 -2.16 6.11 -3.18
CA ASP A 44 -2.02 4.99 -4.12
C ASP A 44 -1.46 3.80 -3.34
N MET A 45 -2.36 2.95 -2.83
CA MET A 45 -1.98 1.83 -1.97
C MET A 45 -1.19 0.76 -2.72
N LEU A 46 -1.47 0.55 -4.01
CA LEU A 46 -0.78 -0.45 -4.81
C LEU A 46 0.68 -0.07 -5.06
N SER A 47 0.94 1.19 -5.42
CA SER A 47 2.32 1.67 -5.60
C SER A 47 3.09 1.69 -4.29
N LYS A 48 2.42 2.04 -3.19
CA LYS A 48 3.01 1.99 -1.85
C LYS A 48 3.39 0.56 -1.47
N TRP A 49 2.49 -0.40 -1.70
CA TRP A 49 2.76 -1.82 -1.49
C TRP A 49 3.93 -2.32 -2.33
N ASN A 50 3.96 -2.02 -3.63
CA ASN A 50 5.07 -2.42 -4.51
C ASN A 50 6.42 -1.87 -4.02
N ARG A 51 6.45 -0.66 -3.46
CA ARG A 51 7.65 -0.10 -2.83
C ARG A 51 8.08 -0.90 -1.59
N HIS A 52 7.15 -1.21 -0.68
CA HIS A 52 7.45 -2.07 0.48
C HIS A 52 8.00 -3.42 0.04
N LYS A 53 7.30 -4.09 -0.88
CA LYS A 53 7.69 -5.38 -1.43
C LYS A 53 9.08 -5.36 -2.07
N MET A 54 9.38 -4.32 -2.85
CA MET A 54 10.72 -4.12 -3.42
C MET A 54 11.78 -3.96 -2.32
N GLU A 55 11.56 -3.06 -1.36
CA GLU A 55 12.47 -2.85 -0.23
C GLU A 55 12.73 -4.16 0.53
N LEU A 56 11.68 -4.95 0.78
CA LEU A 56 11.77 -6.24 1.46
C LEU A 56 12.57 -7.28 0.66
N ASN A 57 12.32 -7.37 -0.65
CA ASN A 57 13.04 -8.28 -1.54
C ASN A 57 14.52 -7.92 -1.70
N PHE A 58 14.88 -6.64 -1.59
CA PHE A 58 16.28 -6.18 -1.64
C PHE A 58 16.94 -6.05 -0.26
N GLY A 59 16.25 -6.39 0.83
CA GLY A 59 16.82 -6.32 2.18
C GLY A 59 16.95 -4.91 2.76
N GLY A 60 16.26 -3.92 2.19
CA GLY A 60 16.38 -2.49 2.52
C GLY A 60 15.18 -1.90 3.24
N HIS A 61 14.25 -2.73 3.73
CA HIS A 61 13.04 -2.21 4.37
C HIS A 61 13.34 -1.59 5.74
N ARG A 62 12.79 -0.41 6.01
CA ARG A 62 13.01 0.35 7.25
C ARG A 62 12.59 -0.39 8.53
N ASN A 63 11.62 -1.28 8.41
CA ASN A 63 11.16 -2.11 9.52
C ASN A 63 12.00 -3.39 9.56
N MET A 64 12.94 -3.44 10.51
CA MET A 64 13.91 -4.53 10.65
C MET A 64 13.25 -5.86 11.05
N GLU A 65 12.17 -5.80 11.82
CA GLU A 65 11.47 -7.01 12.27
C GLU A 65 10.68 -7.64 11.11
N LEU A 66 9.93 -6.82 10.36
CA LEU A 66 9.27 -7.25 9.13
C LEU A 66 10.29 -7.76 8.10
N GLN A 67 11.43 -7.07 7.95
CA GLN A 67 12.49 -7.49 7.03
C GLN A 67 13.03 -8.88 7.40
N LYS A 68 13.30 -9.10 8.68
CA LYS A 68 13.75 -10.40 9.19
C LYS A 68 12.72 -11.49 8.91
N ASP A 69 11.46 -11.26 9.28
CA ASP A 69 10.37 -12.20 9.05
C ASP A 69 10.19 -12.49 7.55
N TRP A 70 10.32 -11.48 6.69
CA TRP A 70 10.23 -11.62 5.23
C TRP A 70 11.35 -12.51 4.68
N THR A 71 12.59 -12.26 5.10
CA THR A 71 13.75 -13.06 4.68
C THR A 71 13.66 -14.51 5.18
N GLU A 72 13.17 -14.74 6.40
CA GLU A 72 13.08 -16.09 6.99
C GLU A 72 11.90 -16.91 6.43
N LYS A 73 10.77 -16.28 6.16
CA LYS A 73 9.51 -16.98 5.81
C LYS A 73 9.18 -16.94 4.33
N GLY A 74 9.76 -16.00 3.59
CA GLY A 74 9.48 -15.80 2.17
C GLY A 74 8.16 -15.07 1.91
N GLU A 75 8.09 -14.49 0.71
CA GLU A 75 6.99 -13.63 0.25
C GLU A 75 5.60 -14.30 0.32
N ASP A 76 5.51 -15.59 0.00
CA ASP A 76 4.24 -16.34 -0.04
C ASP A 76 3.53 -16.41 1.32
N ASN A 77 4.23 -16.10 2.41
CA ASN A 77 3.69 -16.03 3.76
C ASN A 77 3.18 -14.63 4.14
N PHE A 78 3.06 -13.70 3.18
CA PHE A 78 2.56 -12.36 3.40
C PHE A 78 1.41 -12.03 2.45
N VAL A 79 0.39 -11.37 2.99
CA VAL A 79 -0.77 -10.92 2.20
C VAL A 79 -0.95 -9.41 2.34
N PHE A 80 -1.23 -8.76 1.21
CA PHE A 80 -1.65 -7.36 1.16
C PHE A 80 -3.19 -7.32 1.21
N GLU A 81 -3.75 -6.58 2.17
CA GLU A 81 -5.19 -6.48 2.38
C GLU A 81 -5.59 -5.01 2.56
N VAL A 82 -6.62 -4.55 1.85
CA VAL A 82 -7.19 -3.21 2.04
C VAL A 82 -8.10 -3.24 3.27
N LEU A 83 -7.85 -2.32 4.20
CA LEU A 83 -8.64 -2.21 5.44
C LEU A 83 -9.74 -1.15 5.31
N SER A 84 -9.45 -0.02 4.68
CA SER A 84 -10.43 1.02 4.41
C SER A 84 -10.04 1.85 3.20
N GLU A 85 -10.99 2.09 2.31
CA GLU A 85 -10.82 3.00 1.18
C GLU A 85 -11.26 4.42 1.57
N LEU A 86 -10.53 5.42 1.07
CA LEU A 86 -10.92 6.82 1.12
C LEU A 86 -11.24 7.25 -0.30
N LYS A 87 -12.50 7.61 -0.56
CA LYS A 87 -12.95 8.06 -1.88
C LYS A 87 -12.43 9.46 -2.16
N SER A 88 -12.04 9.71 -3.41
CA SER A 88 -11.80 11.07 -3.88
C SER A 88 -13.09 11.87 -3.78
N LYS A 89 -13.00 13.07 -3.24
CA LYS A 89 -14.10 14.03 -3.30
C LYS A 89 -13.86 14.87 -4.56
N ASP A 90 -14.59 14.53 -5.61
CA ASP A 90 -14.37 15.10 -6.95
C ASP A 90 -14.65 16.63 -6.99
N ASP A 91 -15.38 17.17 -6.00
CA ASP A 91 -15.80 18.59 -5.93
C ASP A 91 -14.99 19.47 -4.94
N GLU A 92 -14.10 18.90 -4.13
CA GLU A 92 -13.33 19.66 -3.13
C GLU A 92 -11.90 19.97 -3.65
N GLN A 93 -11.75 21.16 -4.25
CA GLN A 93 -10.43 21.76 -4.49
C GLN A 93 -9.87 22.17 -3.13
N ASP A 94 -8.87 21.45 -2.60
CA ASP A 94 -8.10 21.68 -1.35
C ASP A 94 -8.15 20.56 -0.28
N VAL A 95 -8.55 19.34 -0.64
CA VAL A 95 -8.44 18.20 0.30
C VAL A 95 -6.99 17.82 0.55
N ASN A 96 -6.53 17.99 1.79
CA ASN A 96 -5.26 17.43 2.25
C ASN A 96 -5.42 15.93 2.55
N TYR A 97 -5.40 15.11 1.51
CA TYR A 97 -5.55 13.65 1.63
C TYR A 97 -4.52 13.01 2.57
N ALA A 98 -3.31 13.58 2.69
CA ALA A 98 -2.31 13.07 3.63
C ALA A 98 -2.76 13.21 5.09
N LYS A 99 -3.50 14.27 5.45
CA LYS A 99 -4.08 14.43 6.79
C LYS A 99 -5.24 13.45 7.00
N GLU A 100 -6.16 13.38 6.05
CA GLU A 100 -7.32 12.46 6.10
C GLU A 100 -6.88 11.00 6.25
N LEU A 101 -5.87 10.58 5.48
CA LEU A 101 -5.33 9.22 5.54
C LEU A 101 -4.67 8.89 6.88
N ARG A 102 -3.99 9.85 7.52
CA ARG A 102 -3.43 9.66 8.87
C ARG A 102 -4.53 9.50 9.91
N VAL A 103 -5.61 10.28 9.79
CA VAL A 103 -6.77 10.16 10.68
C VAL A 103 -7.44 8.80 10.46
N LEU A 104 -7.68 8.41 9.21
CA LEU A 104 -8.27 7.12 8.86
C LEU A 104 -7.41 5.96 9.38
N GLN A 105 -6.08 6.01 9.20
CA GLN A 105 -5.17 4.99 9.73
C GLN A 105 -5.30 4.87 11.25
N LYS A 106 -5.36 5.99 11.96
CA LYS A 106 -5.52 5.99 13.41
C LYS A 106 -6.85 5.33 13.83
N MET A 107 -7.96 5.67 13.17
CA MET A 107 -9.26 5.05 13.45
C MET A 107 -9.24 3.54 13.22
N VAL A 108 -8.65 3.10 12.10
CA VAL A 108 -8.51 1.67 11.76
C VAL A 108 -7.69 0.92 12.81
N ILE A 109 -6.56 1.50 13.27
CA ILE A 109 -5.73 0.90 14.32
C ILE A 109 -6.51 0.77 15.63
N GLU A 110 -7.26 1.81 16.02
CA GLU A 110 -8.08 1.81 17.23
C GLU A 110 -9.21 0.77 17.15
N GLU A 111 -9.88 0.66 16.00
CA GLU A 111 -10.98 -0.28 15.77
C GLU A 111 -10.50 -1.74 15.75
N MET A 112 -9.38 -2.01 15.08
CA MET A 112 -8.82 -3.37 15.01
C MET A 112 -8.27 -3.84 16.36
N ASN A 113 -7.96 -2.91 17.29
CA ASN A 113 -7.46 -3.20 18.63
C ASN A 113 -6.30 -4.22 18.61
N ILE A 114 -5.36 -4.01 17.69
CA ILE A 114 -4.23 -4.93 17.49
C ILE A 114 -3.26 -4.77 18.65
N PRO A 115 -2.90 -5.86 19.34
CA PRO A 115 -1.99 -5.75 20.46
C PRO A 115 -0.57 -5.42 19.95
N PRO A 116 0.24 -4.66 20.71
CA PRO A 116 1.54 -4.16 20.24
C PRO A 116 2.48 -5.26 19.73
N GLU A 117 2.44 -6.46 20.31
CA GLU A 117 3.24 -7.61 19.89
C GLU A 117 2.87 -8.17 18.52
N ARG A 118 1.70 -7.81 17.98
CA ARG A 118 1.25 -8.14 16.62
C ARG A 118 1.50 -7.02 15.61
N MET A 119 2.09 -5.89 16.02
CA MET A 119 2.46 -4.80 15.12
C MET A 119 3.93 -4.93 14.72
N TYR A 120 4.22 -4.73 13.43
CA TYR A 120 5.57 -4.51 12.95
C TYR A 120 6.06 -3.09 13.22
#